data_AF-A0A915IIV9-F1
#
_entry.id   AF-A0A915IIV9-F1
#
_cell.length_a   1.000
_cell.length_b   1.000
_cell.length_c   1.000
_cell.angle_alpha   90.00
_cell.angle_beta   90.00
_cell.angle_gamma   90.00
#
_symmetry.space_group_name_H-M   'P 1'
#
loop_
_entity.id
_entity.type
_entity.pdbx_description
1 polymer ?
#
loop_
_entity_poly.entity_id
_entity_poly.type
_entity_poly.pdbx_seq_one_letter_code
_entity_poly.pdbx_strand_id
1 'polypeptide(L)'
;MDLPEQVRSCLSSFVIPREKLDQIRDAMSREFQLGLEVGSPPSSVGMLPTFVPALPDGTETGEYLTLDLSGKNLRVLLLRLHGRGKRYETEKHNYMVPKEIMVGTGAQVCI
;
A
#
# COMPACT_ATOMS: atom_id res chain seq x y z
N MET A 1 -24.94 -21.42 -19.30
CA MET A 1 -24.95 -20.35 -20.31
C MET A 1 -23.66 -20.44 -21.08
N ASP A 2 -23.72 -20.71 -22.39
CA ASP A 2 -22.54 -20.71 -23.25
C ASP A 2 -22.16 -19.26 -23.59
N LEU A 3 -20.91 -18.89 -23.28
CA LEU A 3 -20.37 -17.58 -23.65
C LEU A 3 -20.11 -17.53 -25.17
N PRO A 4 -20.36 -16.40 -25.84
CA PRO A 4 -20.00 -16.21 -27.25
C PRO A 4 -18.50 -16.48 -27.49
N GLU A 5 -18.15 -17.00 -28.65
CA GLU A 5 -16.77 -17.40 -28.98
C GLU A 5 -15.77 -16.23 -28.88
N GLN A 6 -16.19 -15.03 -29.31
CA GLN A 6 -15.37 -13.81 -29.16
C GLN A 6 -15.07 -13.50 -27.69
N VAL A 7 -16.03 -13.74 -26.80
CA VAL A 7 -15.85 -13.54 -25.35
C VAL A 7 -14.87 -14.57 -24.78
N ARG A 8 -14.97 -15.84 -25.19
CA ARG A 8 -14.01 -16.87 -24.76
C ARG A 8 -12.58 -16.59 -25.24
N SER A 9 -12.44 -16.14 -26.48
CA SER A 9 -11.14 -15.77 -27.06
C SER A 9 -10.52 -14.57 -26.33
N CYS A 10 -11.32 -13.59 -25.93
CA CYS A 10 -10.84 -12.48 -25.12
C CYS A 10 -10.39 -12.97 -23.72
N LEU A 11 -11.23 -13.76 -23.05
CA LEU A 11 -10.97 -14.24 -21.69
C LEU A 11 -9.80 -15.23 -21.59
N SER A 12 -9.48 -15.98 -22.65
CA SER A 12 -8.37 -16.93 -22.64
C SER A 12 -7.02 -16.24 -22.40
N SER A 13 -6.86 -14.98 -22.82
CA SER A 13 -5.66 -14.18 -22.56
C SER A 13 -5.45 -13.81 -21.09
N PHE A 14 -6.51 -13.88 -20.27
CA PHE A 14 -6.47 -13.63 -18.82
C PHE A 14 -6.31 -14.92 -18.00
N VAL A 15 -6.39 -16.08 -18.64
CA VAL A 15 -6.08 -17.35 -17.97
C VAL A 15 -4.56 -17.47 -17.89
N ILE A 16 -4.03 -17.32 -16.68
CA ILE A 16 -2.59 -17.42 -16.44
C ILE A 16 -2.28 -18.85 -15.94
N PRO A 17 -1.54 -19.68 -16.72
CA PRO A 17 -1.13 -21.00 -16.28
C PRO A 17 -0.21 -20.92 -15.06
N ARG A 18 -0.15 -22.00 -14.28
CA ARG A 18 0.69 -22.09 -13.07
C ARG A 18 2.16 -21.79 -13.38
N GLU A 19 2.66 -22.32 -14.49
CA GLU A 19 4.04 -22.15 -14.94
C GLU A 19 4.36 -20.67 -15.16
N LYS A 20 3.39 -19.90 -15.65
CA LYS A 20 3.54 -18.45 -15.85
C LYS A 20 3.51 -17.70 -14.52
N LEU A 21 2.68 -18.13 -13.57
CA LEU A 21 2.68 -17.57 -12.21
C LEU A 21 4.01 -17.82 -11.49
N ASP A 22 4.60 -19.00 -11.64
CA ASP A 22 5.92 -19.33 -11.09
C ASP A 22 7.02 -18.43 -11.69
N GLN A 23 6.99 -18.21 -13.01
CA GLN A 23 7.91 -17.27 -13.67
C GLN A 23 7.76 -15.83 -13.14
N ILE A 24 6.53 -15.37 -12.91
CA ILE A 24 6.25 -14.03 -12.36
C ILE A 24 6.79 -13.92 -10.93
N ARG A 25 6.50 -14.92 -10.08
CA ARG A 25 7.04 -14.99 -8.71
C ARG A 25 8.56 -14.87 -8.74
N ASP A 26 9.23 -15.70 -9.53
CA ASP A 26 10.70 -15.74 -9.55
C ASP A 26 11.29 -14.43 -10.07
N ALA A 27 10.65 -13.79 -11.05
CA ALA A 27 11.05 -12.47 -11.53
C ALA A 27 10.89 -11.40 -10.44
N MET A 28 9.76 -11.36 -9.74
CA MET A 28 9.54 -10.41 -8.63
C MET A 28 10.55 -10.62 -7.50
N SER A 29 10.80 -11.88 -7.11
CA SER A 29 11.79 -12.20 -6.08
C SER A 29 13.20 -11.74 -6.45
N ARG A 30 13.60 -11.87 -7.73
CA ARG A 30 14.88 -11.34 -8.20
C ARG A 30 14.95 -9.82 -8.10
N GLU A 31 13.91 -9.11 -8.52
CA GLU A 31 13.88 -7.65 -8.43
C GLU A 31 13.84 -7.13 -6.98
N PHE A 32 13.17 -7.85 -6.08
CA PHE A 32 13.21 -7.54 -4.65
C PHE A 32 14.61 -7.71 -4.08
N GLN A 33 15.29 -8.81 -4.41
CA GLN A 33 16.66 -9.04 -3.95
C GLN A 33 17.60 -7.97 -4.49
N LEU A 34 17.51 -7.65 -5.79
CA LEU A 34 18.31 -6.59 -6.41
C LEU A 34 18.02 -5.22 -5.76
N GLY A 35 16.75 -4.92 -5.50
CA GLY A 35 16.33 -3.68 -4.83
C GLY A 35 16.91 -3.54 -3.42
N LEU A 36 17.01 -4.64 -2.67
CA LEU A 36 17.64 -4.64 -1.34
C LEU A 36 19.17 -4.47 -1.40
N GLU A 37 19.81 -4.99 -2.45
CA GLU A 37 21.28 -4.97 -2.59
C GLU A 37 21.81 -3.62 -3.11
N VAL A 38 21.16 -3.07 -4.13
CA VAL A 38 21.68 -1.91 -4.88
C VAL A 38 20.68 -0.76 -5.04
N GLY A 39 19.43 -0.92 -4.57
CA GLY A 39 18.38 0.09 -4.70
C GLY A 39 17.81 0.24 -6.13
N SER A 40 17.03 1.28 -6.34
CA SER A 40 16.45 1.63 -7.65
C SER A 40 16.83 3.07 -8.03
N PRO A 41 17.43 3.29 -9.22
CA PRO A 41 17.97 2.31 -10.18
C PRO A 41 19.26 1.60 -9.68
N PRO A 42 19.64 0.40 -10.18
CA PRO A 42 19.14 -0.29 -11.39
C PRO A 42 17.98 -1.27 -11.19
N SER A 43 17.55 -1.58 -9.96
CA SER A 43 16.35 -2.42 -9.76
C SER A 43 15.09 -1.72 -10.27
N SER A 44 14.14 -2.50 -10.80
CA SER A 44 12.79 -2.01 -11.07
C SER A 44 11.96 -1.81 -9.78
N VAL A 45 12.40 -2.37 -8.66
CA VAL A 45 11.74 -2.26 -7.35
C VAL A 45 12.69 -1.63 -6.32
N GLY A 46 12.31 -0.48 -5.76
CA GLY A 46 13.20 0.32 -4.90
C GLY A 46 13.44 -0.20 -3.48
N MET A 47 12.61 -1.13 -2.98
CA MET A 47 12.75 -1.73 -1.63
C MET A 47 13.06 -0.70 -0.52
N LEU A 48 12.30 0.40 -0.50
CA LEU A 48 12.58 1.55 0.36
C LEU A 48 12.45 1.22 1.86
N PRO A 49 13.40 1.64 2.71
CA PRO A 49 13.31 1.42 4.15
C PRO A 49 12.18 2.24 4.76
N THR A 50 11.33 1.59 5.57
CA THR A 50 10.21 2.24 6.27
C THR A 50 10.62 2.87 7.60
N PHE A 51 11.85 2.63 8.06
CA PHE A 51 12.37 3.03 9.37
C PHE A 51 11.55 2.52 10.57
N VAL A 52 10.85 1.40 10.40
CA VAL A 52 10.16 0.67 11.48
C VAL A 52 11.02 -0.55 11.83
N PRO A 53 11.86 -0.48 12.89
CA PRO A 53 12.88 -1.50 13.15
C PRO A 53 12.34 -2.77 13.84
N ALA A 54 11.15 -2.70 14.42
CA ALA A 54 10.54 -3.79 15.17
C ALA A 54 9.03 -3.84 14.93
N LEU A 55 8.48 -5.04 15.04
CA LEU A 55 7.04 -5.25 15.05
C LEU A 55 6.46 -4.84 16.41
N PRO A 56 5.18 -4.44 16.46
CA PRO A 56 4.50 -4.17 17.72
C PRO A 56 4.52 -5.38 18.65
N ASP A 57 4.84 -5.17 19.92
CA ASP A 57 4.90 -6.23 20.94
C ASP A 57 3.71 -6.21 21.91
N GLY A 58 2.80 -5.24 21.72
CA GLY A 58 1.60 -5.08 22.54
C GLY A 58 1.86 -4.31 23.83
N THR A 59 3.07 -3.82 24.08
CA THR A 59 3.37 -2.94 25.23
C THR A 59 3.10 -1.46 24.95
N GLU A 60 2.72 -1.11 23.73
CA GLU A 60 2.48 0.26 23.30
C GLU A 60 1.32 0.89 24.08
N THR A 61 1.54 2.10 24.57
CA THR A 61 0.55 2.87 25.34
C THR A 61 0.62 4.34 24.93
N GLY A 62 -0.51 5.04 25.06
CA GLY A 62 -0.58 6.48 24.81
C GLY A 62 -1.62 6.86 23.75
N GLU A 63 -1.67 8.16 23.48
CA GLU A 63 -2.58 8.75 22.49
C GLU A 63 -1.80 9.18 21.25
N TYR A 64 -2.27 8.77 20.08
CA TYR A 64 -1.62 8.99 18.81
C TYR A 64 -2.61 9.62 17.83
N LEU A 65 -2.20 10.70 17.17
CA LEU A 65 -2.95 11.27 16.07
C LEU A 65 -2.40 10.73 14.76
N THR A 66 -3.27 10.22 13.89
CA THR A 66 -2.88 9.72 12.56
C THR A 66 -3.65 10.45 11.47
N LEU A 67 -2.99 10.58 10.33
CA LEU A 67 -3.53 11.18 9.11
C LEU A 67 -3.43 10.16 7.98
N ASP A 68 -4.55 9.89 7.34
CA ASP A 68 -4.66 8.98 6.20
C ASP A 68 -5.22 9.76 5.02
N LEU A 69 -4.38 10.00 4.02
CA LEU A 69 -4.74 10.70 2.80
C LEU A 69 -4.85 9.68 1.65
N SER A 70 -6.08 9.48 1.18
CA SER A 70 -6.36 8.59 0.05
C SER A 70 -7.17 9.34 -1.02
N GLY A 71 -6.49 9.72 -2.09
CA GLY A 71 -7.05 10.53 -3.16
C GLY A 71 -7.58 11.87 -2.63
N LYS A 72 -8.90 12.02 -2.52
CA LYS A 72 -9.58 13.24 -2.05
C LYS A 72 -10.04 13.16 -0.59
N ASN A 73 -9.83 12.03 0.07
CA ASN A 73 -10.31 11.80 1.42
C ASN A 73 -9.14 11.96 2.38
N LEU A 74 -9.27 12.93 3.29
CA LEU A 74 -8.41 13.03 4.46
C LEU A 74 -9.15 12.43 5.64
N ARG A 75 -8.51 11.49 6.32
CA ARG A 75 -9.02 10.90 7.55
C ARG A 75 -8.07 11.23 8.69
N VAL A 76 -8.62 11.79 9.74
CA VAL A 76 -7.93 12.05 11.01
C VAL A 76 -8.41 11.01 12.00
N LEU A 77 -7.51 10.26 12.63
CA LEU A 77 -7.84 9.37 13.74
C LEU A 77 -7.07 9.74 15.00
N LEU A 78 -7.76 9.77 16.13
CA LEU A 78 -7.14 9.74 17.45
C LEU A 78 -7.22 8.30 17.98
N LEU A 79 -6.05 7.67 18.11
CA LEU A 79 -5.87 6.30 18.58
C LEU A 79 -5.41 6.32 20.03
N ARG A 80 -6.08 5.58 20.91
CA ARG A 80 -5.65 5.41 22.30
C ARG A 80 -5.26 3.96 22.54
N LEU A 81 -3.99 3.75 22.86
CA LEU A 81 -3.39 2.44 23.14
C LEU A 81 -3.27 2.23 24.65
N HIS A 82 -3.74 1.08 25.12
CA HIS A 82 -3.78 0.72 26.54
C HIS A 82 -2.74 -0.35 26.94
N GLY A 83 -2.00 -0.87 25.96
CA GLY A 83 -0.98 -1.92 26.13
C GLY A 83 -1.52 -3.26 26.65
N ARG A 84 -0.62 -4.22 26.83
CA ARG A 84 -0.87 -5.56 27.39
C ARG A 84 -2.01 -6.32 26.70
N GLY A 85 -2.11 -6.18 25.38
CA GLY A 85 -3.16 -6.82 24.59
C GLY A 85 -4.57 -6.30 24.85
N LYS A 86 -4.72 -5.18 25.57
CA LYS A 86 -6.01 -4.50 25.73
C LYS A 86 -6.47 -3.91 24.40
N ARG A 87 -7.78 -3.89 24.18
CA ARG A 87 -8.39 -3.29 23.01
C ARG A 87 -8.10 -1.79 22.97
N TYR A 88 -7.66 -1.28 21.82
CA TYR A 88 -7.47 0.15 21.60
C TYR A 88 -8.81 0.87 21.36
N GLU A 89 -8.82 2.18 21.56
CA GLU A 89 -9.96 3.06 21.24
C GLU A 89 -9.62 3.99 20.07
N THR A 90 -10.64 4.36 19.29
CA THR A 90 -10.46 5.28 18.15
C THR A 90 -11.59 6.28 18.06
N GLU A 91 -11.23 7.54 17.86
CA GLU A 91 -12.11 8.58 17.32
C GLU A 91 -11.69 8.93 15.90
N LYS A 92 -12.66 9.18 15.01
CA LYS A 92 -12.39 9.35 13.58
C LYS A 92 -13.18 10.50 13.00
N HIS A 93 -12.50 11.33 12.22
CA HIS A 93 -13.11 12.40 11.42
C HIS A 93 -12.66 12.25 9.95
N ASN A 94 -13.62 12.32 9.02
CA ASN A 94 -13.33 12.30 7.59
C ASN A 94 -13.61 13.68 7.00
N TYR A 95 -12.72 14.12 6.13
CA TYR A 95 -12.81 15.38 5.42
C TYR A 95 -12.63 15.13 3.93
N MET A 96 -13.36 15.90 3.13
CA MET A 96 -13.14 15.99 1.69
C MET A 96 -12.13 17.10 1.43
N VAL A 97 -11.00 16.77 0.81
CA VAL A 97 -10.01 17.77 0.40
C VAL A 97 -10.53 18.51 -0.83
N PRO A 98 -10.64 19.85 -0.78
CA PRO A 98 -11.03 20.66 -1.94
C PRO A 98 -10.11 20.44 -3.14
N LYS A 99 -10.66 20.51 -4.36
CA LYS A 99 -9.90 20.26 -5.59
C LYS A 99 -8.76 21.23 -5.78
N GLU A 100 -8.94 22.46 -5.32
CA GLU A 100 -8.03 23.58 -5.44
C GLU A 100 -6.73 23.35 -4.66
N ILE A 101 -6.77 22.49 -3.63
CA ILE A 101 -5.60 22.10 -2.81
C ILE A 101 -4.94 20.84 -3.37
N MET A 102 -5.68 20.01 -4.11
CA MET A 102 -5.14 18.81 -4.76
C MET A 102 -4.44 19.10 -6.09
N VAL A 103 -4.45 20.36 -6.53
CA VAL A 103 -3.81 20.81 -7.77
C VAL A 103 -2.79 21.89 -7.44
N GLY A 104 -1.57 21.69 -7.91
CA GLY A 104 -0.44 22.60 -7.68
C GLY A 104 0.78 22.06 -8.40
N THR A 105 1.84 22.87 -8.49
CA THR A 105 3.13 22.39 -8.96
C THR A 105 3.65 21.28 -8.03
N GLY A 106 4.56 20.42 -8.49
CA GLY A 106 5.12 19.35 -7.63
C GLY A 106 5.61 19.86 -6.27
N ALA A 107 6.19 21.07 -6.22
CA ALA A 107 6.60 21.74 -4.98
C ALA A 107 5.45 22.18 -4.06
N GLN A 108 4.23 22.34 -4.58
CA GLN A 108 3.03 22.77 -3.85
C GLN A 108 2.17 21.58 -3.37
N VAL A 109 2.39 20.37 -3.89
CA VAL A 109 1.56 19.18 -3.62
C VAL A 109 2.36 18.02 -3.01
N CYS A 110 3.66 18.18 -2.74
CA CYS A 110 4.45 17.17 -2.05
C CYS A 110 3.90 16.89 -0.64
N ILE A 111 3.20 15.77 -0.52
CA ILE A 111 2.97 15.02 0.73
C ILE A 111 3.75 13.72 0.57
#